data_AF-S8DP59-F1
#
_entry.id   AF-S8DP59-F1
#
_cell.length_a   1.000
_cell.length_b   1.000
_cell.length_c   1.000
_cell.angle_alpha   90.00
_cell.angle_beta   90.00
_cell.angle_gamma   90.00
#
_symmetry.space_group_name_H-M   'P 1'
#
loop_
_entity.id
_entity.type
_entity.pdbx_description
1 polymer ?
#
loop_
_entity_poly.entity_id
_entity_poly.type
_entity_poly.pdbx_seq_one_letter_code
_entity_poly.pdbx_strand_id
1 'polypeptide(L)'
;MGRDISPILHPRNLFIVVAALAAIFLVASYYHQPNNAEREEEFHEITHRVFLDVDMEKQRIGRISIGLYGEVVPKTVENFRALCTGEMKKAPNGKRLQYKGTPFHRIIPGFMIQGGDIVSGDGQGNQSIYGGTFKDENFKLKHSHAGGVVSMVNSGPDSNGSQFFITTVKTYWLDGEHVVFGRVIDGMDTVYAIEGGAGTYSGKPRKKVMIVDSGEIAKSKWEEE
;
A
#
# COMPACT_ATOMS: atom_id res chain seq x y z
N MET A 1 28.38 -61.06 37.50
CA MET A 1 27.30 -60.05 37.54
C MET A 1 27.36 -59.24 36.24
N GLY A 2 26.88 -59.84 35.14
CA GLY A 2 26.89 -59.21 33.82
C GLY A 2 25.67 -58.31 33.68
N ARG A 3 25.87 -57.05 33.31
CA ARG A 3 24.77 -56.13 33.01
C ARG A 3 24.33 -56.38 31.57
N ASP A 4 23.16 -56.98 31.39
CA ASP A 4 22.54 -57.13 30.08
C ASP A 4 22.21 -55.75 29.52
N ILE A 5 22.78 -55.43 28.37
CA ILE A 5 22.52 -54.21 27.63
C ILE A 5 21.11 -54.36 27.03
N SER A 6 20.24 -53.39 27.29
CA SER A 6 18.87 -53.35 26.76
C SER A 6 18.83 -53.73 25.26
N PRO A 7 17.90 -54.59 24.81
CA PRO A 7 17.79 -55.04 23.42
C PRO A 7 17.61 -53.89 22.42
N ILE A 8 17.31 -52.69 22.89
CA ILE A 8 17.20 -51.45 22.12
C ILE A 8 18.57 -50.94 21.63
N LEU A 9 19.68 -51.25 22.33
CA LEU A 9 21.03 -50.78 22.00
C LEU A 9 21.84 -51.73 21.10
N HIS A 10 21.20 -52.72 20.48
CA HIS A 10 21.88 -53.55 19.48
C HIS A 10 22.09 -52.75 18.18
N PRO A 11 23.26 -52.83 17.52
CA PRO A 11 23.60 -51.98 16.36
C PRO A 11 22.61 -52.10 15.18
N ARG A 12 22.01 -53.28 14.98
CA ARG A 12 20.93 -53.47 13.99
C ARG A 12 19.63 -52.72 14.35
N ASN A 13 19.28 -52.66 15.63
CA ASN A 13 18.08 -51.98 16.09
C ASN A 13 18.28 -50.47 16.11
N LEU A 14 19.50 -50.01 16.39
CA LEU A 14 19.89 -48.60 16.27
C LEU A 14 19.77 -48.09 14.82
N PHE A 15 20.22 -48.88 13.84
CA PHE A 15 20.05 -48.55 12.42
C PHE A 15 18.58 -48.41 12.02
N ILE A 16 17.71 -49.31 12.51
CA ILE A 16 16.27 -49.27 12.24
C ILE A 16 15.64 -48.03 12.87
N VAL A 17 16.02 -47.70 14.11
CA VAL A 17 15.51 -46.50 14.81
C VAL A 17 15.97 -45.21 14.11
N VAL A 18 17.24 -45.13 13.69
CA VAL A 18 17.76 -43.97 12.96
C VAL A 18 17.08 -43.83 11.58
N ALA A 19 16.88 -44.93 10.86
CA ALA A 19 16.18 -44.92 9.58
C ALA A 19 14.71 -44.50 9.73
N ALA A 20 14.03 -44.96 10.79
CA ALA A 20 12.65 -44.56 11.09
C ALA A 20 12.56 -43.07 11.46
N LEU A 21 13.48 -42.55 12.27
CA LEU A 21 13.53 -41.12 12.62
C LEU A 21 13.84 -40.25 11.40
N ALA A 22 14.74 -40.69 10.52
CA ALA A 22 15.05 -40.00 9.26
C ALA A 22 13.83 -40.00 8.32
N ALA A 23 13.10 -41.11 8.21
CA ALA A 23 11.87 -41.17 7.42
C ALA A 23 10.77 -40.27 8.00
N ILE A 24 10.59 -40.24 9.32
CA ILE A 24 9.66 -39.34 9.99
C ILE A 24 10.06 -37.88 9.75
N PHE A 25 11.35 -37.55 9.83
CA PHE A 25 11.84 -36.20 9.53
C PHE A 25 11.60 -35.82 8.06
N LEU A 26 11.84 -36.73 7.12
CA LEU A 26 11.57 -36.50 5.70
C LEU A 26 10.09 -36.28 5.44
N VAL A 27 9.22 -37.11 6.02
CA VAL A 27 7.76 -36.98 5.92
C VAL A 27 7.29 -35.68 6.58
N ALA A 28 7.78 -35.37 7.78
CA ALA A 28 7.48 -34.11 8.46
C ALA A 28 7.98 -32.90 7.65
N SER A 29 9.16 -32.97 7.02
CA SER A 29 9.68 -31.91 6.16
C SER A 29 8.88 -31.75 4.86
N TYR A 30 8.35 -32.85 4.32
CA TYR A 30 7.46 -32.86 3.17
C TYR A 30 6.10 -32.23 3.52
N TYR A 31 5.52 -32.58 4.68
CA TYR A 31 4.29 -31.96 5.18
C TYR A 31 4.49 -30.55 5.75
N HIS A 32 5.72 -30.19 6.12
CA HIS A 32 6.12 -28.85 6.57
C HIS A 32 6.67 -28.00 5.43
N GLN A 33 6.59 -28.46 4.17
CA GLN A 33 6.62 -27.50 3.08
C GLN A 33 5.47 -26.54 3.33
N PRO A 34 5.73 -25.24 3.55
CA PRO A 34 4.66 -24.28 3.56
C PRO A 34 3.94 -24.47 2.22
N ASN A 35 2.63 -24.60 2.27
CA ASN A 35 1.80 -24.56 1.09
C ASN A 35 2.11 -23.21 0.44
N ASN A 36 3.06 -23.18 -0.48
CA ASN A 36 3.31 -22.09 -1.41
C ASN A 36 2.15 -22.16 -2.40
N ALA A 37 0.92 -22.00 -1.90
CA ALA A 37 -0.12 -21.40 -2.67
C ALA A 37 0.40 -20.00 -2.95
N GLU A 38 1.09 -19.87 -4.08
CA GLU A 38 1.15 -18.61 -4.81
C GLU A 38 -0.27 -18.07 -4.76
N ARG A 39 -0.50 -17.08 -3.87
CA ARG A 39 -1.80 -16.41 -3.84
C ARG A 39 -1.87 -15.76 -5.20
N GLU A 40 -2.72 -16.29 -6.07
CA GLU A 40 -3.03 -15.67 -7.35
C GLU A 40 -3.21 -14.17 -7.09
N GLU A 41 -2.36 -13.34 -7.68
CA GLU A 41 -2.56 -11.89 -7.63
C GLU A 41 -3.89 -11.63 -8.32
N GLU A 42 -4.92 -11.35 -7.53
CA GLU A 42 -6.26 -11.08 -8.03
C GLU A 42 -6.16 -9.87 -8.97
N PHE A 43 -6.30 -10.11 -10.27
CA PHE A 43 -6.15 -9.07 -11.27
C PHE A 43 -7.41 -8.21 -11.27
N HIS A 44 -7.25 -6.94 -10.87
CA HIS A 44 -8.33 -5.96 -10.91
C HIS A 44 -8.10 -4.99 -12.07
N GLU A 45 -9.16 -4.77 -12.85
CA GLU A 45 -9.12 -3.86 -13.99
C GLU A 45 -8.87 -2.42 -13.54
N ILE A 46 -7.92 -1.74 -14.23
CA ILE A 46 -7.66 -0.32 -14.05
C ILE A 46 -8.65 0.46 -14.91
N THR A 47 -9.58 1.17 -14.28
CA THR A 47 -10.61 1.94 -15.00
C THR A 47 -10.22 3.38 -15.26
N HIS A 48 -9.35 3.94 -14.41
CA HIS A 48 -8.83 5.30 -14.51
C HIS A 48 -7.32 5.31 -14.23
N ARG A 49 -6.59 6.25 -14.84
CA ARG A 49 -5.18 6.54 -14.53
C ARG A 49 -5.05 8.00 -14.12
N VAL A 50 -4.36 8.27 -13.03
CA VAL A 50 -4.06 9.62 -12.54
C VAL A 50 -2.57 9.78 -12.33
N PHE A 51 -2.10 11.03 -12.27
CA PHE A 51 -0.70 11.31 -12.00
C PHE A 51 -0.53 12.32 -10.87
N LEU A 52 0.60 12.22 -10.17
CA LEU A 52 1.09 13.17 -9.20
C LEU A 52 2.53 13.56 -9.59
N ASP A 53 2.73 14.84 -9.92
CA ASP A 53 4.07 15.39 -10.13
C ASP A 53 4.62 15.89 -8.80
N VAL A 54 5.82 15.43 -8.43
CA VAL A 54 6.35 15.64 -7.08
C VAL A 54 7.67 16.40 -7.11
N ASP A 55 7.75 17.42 -6.25
CA ASP A 55 8.99 18.11 -5.93
C ASP A 55 9.45 17.78 -4.51
N MET A 56 10.75 17.65 -4.31
CA MET A 56 11.39 17.60 -2.99
C MET A 56 12.35 18.80 -2.88
N GLU A 57 12.20 19.61 -1.83
CA GLU A 57 12.98 20.87 -1.67
C GLU A 57 12.92 21.80 -2.90
N LYS A 58 11.74 21.89 -3.55
CA LYS A 58 11.49 22.68 -4.77
C LYS A 58 12.25 22.20 -6.02
N GLN A 59 12.80 20.99 -5.98
CA GLN A 59 13.37 20.33 -7.15
C GLN A 59 12.45 19.19 -7.57
N ARG A 60 12.11 19.15 -8.88
CA ARG A 60 11.35 18.05 -9.47
C ARG A 60 12.10 16.74 -9.29
N ILE A 61 11.46 15.76 -8.68
CA ILE A 61 12.02 14.42 -8.48
C ILE A 61 11.40 13.37 -9.41
N GLY A 62 10.16 13.59 -9.86
CA GLY A 62 9.51 12.70 -10.82
C GLY A 62 7.99 12.81 -10.83
N ARG A 63 7.37 11.86 -11.51
CA ARG A 63 5.93 11.67 -11.62
C ARG A 63 5.57 10.30 -11.07
N ILE A 64 4.46 10.21 -10.35
CA ILE A 64 3.86 8.96 -9.90
C ILE A 64 2.56 8.78 -10.68
N SER A 65 2.46 7.75 -11.50
CA SER A 65 1.24 7.38 -12.21
C SER A 65 0.54 6.25 -11.46
N ILE A 66 -0.76 6.41 -11.22
CA ILE A 66 -1.57 5.52 -10.37
C ILE A 66 -2.76 5.01 -11.19
N GLY A 67 -2.89 3.68 -11.26
CA GLY A 67 -4.09 3.01 -11.78
C GLY A 67 -5.12 2.84 -10.66
N LEU A 68 -6.38 3.15 -10.95
CA LEU A 68 -7.49 3.13 -9.98
C LEU A 68 -8.51 2.02 -10.32
N TYR A 69 -9.02 1.35 -9.28
CA TYR A 69 -9.92 0.20 -9.39
C TYR A 69 -11.39 0.59 -9.30
N GLY A 70 -11.87 1.38 -10.27
CA GLY A 70 -13.20 1.99 -10.20
C GLY A 70 -14.38 1.01 -10.30
N GLU A 71 -14.20 -0.22 -10.81
CA GLU A 71 -15.25 -1.24 -10.74
C GLU A 71 -15.41 -1.82 -9.33
N VAL A 72 -14.35 -1.79 -8.51
CA VAL A 72 -14.34 -2.42 -7.18
C VAL A 72 -14.76 -1.42 -6.10
N VAL A 73 -14.28 -0.19 -6.20
CA VAL A 73 -14.52 0.90 -5.24
C VAL A 73 -14.81 2.23 -5.97
N PRO A 74 -15.90 2.31 -6.75
CA PRO A 74 -16.22 3.47 -7.60
C PRO A 74 -16.28 4.79 -6.83
N LYS A 75 -16.86 4.81 -5.63
CA LYS A 75 -16.99 6.03 -4.84
C LYS A 75 -15.62 6.51 -4.33
N THR A 76 -14.78 5.58 -3.88
CA THR A 76 -13.43 5.91 -3.41
C THR A 76 -12.56 6.41 -4.56
N VAL A 77 -12.65 5.77 -5.73
CA VAL A 77 -11.94 6.16 -6.95
C VAL A 77 -12.37 7.53 -7.44
N GLU A 78 -13.67 7.80 -7.51
CA GLU A 78 -14.18 9.09 -7.96
C GLU A 78 -13.72 10.23 -7.05
N ASN A 79 -13.71 10.01 -5.73
CA ASN A 79 -13.14 10.97 -4.78
C ASN A 79 -11.67 11.28 -5.07
N PHE A 80 -10.84 10.25 -5.23
CA PHE A 80 -9.41 10.46 -5.49
C PHE A 80 -9.15 11.11 -6.85
N ARG A 81 -9.83 10.65 -7.89
CA ARG A 81 -9.74 11.17 -9.27
C ARG A 81 -10.10 12.65 -9.33
N ALA A 82 -11.25 13.03 -8.77
CA ALA A 82 -11.71 14.42 -8.77
C ALA A 82 -10.79 15.35 -7.95
N LEU A 83 -10.18 14.84 -6.87
CA LEU A 83 -9.15 15.58 -6.13
C LEU A 83 -7.82 15.70 -6.90
N CYS A 84 -7.49 14.73 -7.76
CA CYS A 84 -6.34 14.86 -8.67
C CYS A 84 -6.59 15.95 -9.72
N THR A 85 -7.77 15.99 -10.35
CA THR A 85 -8.11 16.96 -11.41
C THR A 85 -8.41 18.36 -10.86
N GLY A 86 -8.94 18.46 -9.64
CA GLY A 86 -9.40 19.71 -9.07
C GLY A 86 -10.63 20.30 -9.78
N GLU A 87 -11.39 19.47 -10.49
CA GLU A 87 -12.58 19.90 -11.26
C GLU A 87 -13.75 20.34 -10.38
N MET A 88 -13.75 19.92 -9.11
CA MET A 88 -14.80 20.22 -8.16
C MET A 88 -14.78 21.70 -7.76
N LYS A 89 -15.99 22.27 -7.54
CA LYS A 89 -16.14 23.62 -6.97
C LYS A 89 -15.46 23.69 -5.60
N LYS A 90 -15.01 24.89 -5.23
CA LYS A 90 -14.44 25.16 -3.91
C LYS A 90 -15.38 24.66 -2.79
N ALA A 91 -14.80 24.11 -1.73
CA ALA A 91 -15.54 23.80 -0.51
C ALA A 91 -16.21 25.08 0.04
N PRO A 92 -17.24 24.97 0.90
CA PRO A 92 -17.95 26.13 1.47
C PRO A 92 -17.03 27.17 2.14
N ASN A 93 -15.87 26.75 2.64
CA ASN A 93 -14.84 27.60 3.23
C ASN A 93 -13.89 28.27 2.21
N GLY A 94 -14.17 28.15 0.91
CA GLY A 94 -13.40 28.75 -0.18
C GLY A 94 -12.12 28.00 -0.59
N LYS A 95 -11.75 26.89 0.08
CA LYS A 95 -10.59 26.08 -0.31
C LYS A 95 -10.90 25.25 -1.55
N ARG A 96 -9.91 25.12 -2.44
CA ARG A 96 -10.02 24.27 -3.64
C ARG A 96 -9.91 22.81 -3.21
N LEU A 97 -10.76 21.96 -3.77
CA LEU A 97 -10.72 20.51 -3.56
C LEU A 97 -9.75 19.91 -4.56
N GLN A 98 -8.44 19.95 -4.25
CA GLN A 98 -7.40 19.47 -5.16
C GLN A 98 -6.14 19.00 -4.40
N TYR A 99 -5.39 18.06 -4.97
CA TYR A 99 -4.09 17.62 -4.44
C TYR A 99 -2.92 18.53 -4.83
N LYS A 100 -3.02 19.22 -5.97
CA LYS A 100 -2.01 20.22 -6.37
C LYS A 100 -1.79 21.25 -5.27
N GLY A 101 -0.54 21.35 -4.81
CA GLY A 101 -0.10 22.23 -3.75
C GLY A 101 -0.12 21.60 -2.35
N THR A 102 -0.49 20.33 -2.21
CA THR A 102 -0.47 19.63 -0.91
C THR A 102 0.85 18.90 -0.66
N PRO A 103 1.27 18.77 0.62
CA PRO A 103 2.48 18.02 0.97
C PRO A 103 2.20 16.52 1.14
N PHE A 104 3.26 15.72 1.02
CA PHE A 104 3.34 14.46 1.76
C PHE A 104 3.77 14.79 3.19
N HIS A 105 2.82 14.82 4.13
CA HIS A 105 3.05 15.27 5.50
C HIS A 105 3.54 14.17 6.45
N ARG A 106 3.46 12.90 6.04
CA ARG A 106 3.97 11.77 6.85
C ARG A 106 4.64 10.72 5.98
N ILE A 107 5.92 10.43 6.22
CA ILE A 107 6.75 9.52 5.41
C ILE A 107 7.55 8.64 6.37
N ILE A 108 7.25 7.34 6.39
CA ILE A 108 7.91 6.35 7.27
C ILE A 108 8.64 5.32 6.41
N PRO A 109 9.99 5.30 6.44
CA PRO A 109 10.79 4.31 5.73
C PRO A 109 10.46 2.87 6.15
N GLY A 110 10.36 1.98 5.17
CA GLY A 110 9.94 0.59 5.35
C GLY A 110 8.45 0.44 5.64
N PHE A 111 7.63 1.44 5.32
CA PHE A 111 6.19 1.38 5.56
C PHE A 111 5.38 2.04 4.44
N MET A 112 5.35 3.38 4.40
CA MET A 112 4.48 4.13 3.48
C MET A 112 4.86 5.62 3.38
N ILE A 113 4.36 6.26 2.32
CA ILE A 113 4.32 7.72 2.17
C ILE A 113 2.86 8.18 2.17
N GLN A 114 2.53 9.16 3.01
CA GLN A 114 1.17 9.66 3.24
C GLN A 114 1.07 11.14 2.92
N GLY A 115 -0.01 11.49 2.21
CA GLY A 115 -0.32 12.85 1.79
C GLY A 115 -1.83 13.06 1.69
N GLY A 116 -2.23 14.08 0.93
CA GLY A 116 -3.64 14.32 0.61
C GLY A 116 -4.43 15.11 1.65
N ASP A 117 -3.78 15.69 2.65
CA ASP A 117 -4.44 16.68 3.51
C ASP A 117 -4.60 18.01 2.74
N ILE A 118 -5.75 18.14 2.06
CA ILE A 118 -6.14 19.33 1.29
C ILE A 118 -6.62 20.49 2.16
N VAL A 119 -6.77 20.30 3.48
CA VAL A 119 -7.35 21.30 4.38
C VAL A 119 -6.24 22.04 5.11
N SER A 120 -5.44 21.37 5.93
CA SER A 120 -4.36 22.00 6.72
C SER A 120 -2.96 21.66 6.19
N GLY A 121 -2.82 20.56 5.46
CA GLY A 121 -1.53 20.10 4.92
C GLY A 121 -0.57 19.59 6.00
N ASP A 122 -1.06 19.24 7.19
CA ASP A 122 -0.27 18.78 8.33
C ASP A 122 -0.72 17.41 8.85
N GLY A 123 -1.76 16.83 8.24
CA GLY A 123 -2.36 15.55 8.58
C GLY A 123 -3.57 15.63 9.49
N GLN A 124 -3.95 16.82 9.97
CA GLN A 124 -5.14 17.00 10.81
C GLN A 124 -6.42 17.18 9.99
N GLY A 125 -6.30 17.59 8.73
CA GLY A 125 -7.43 17.84 7.85
C GLY A 125 -7.88 16.60 7.08
N ASN A 126 -9.19 16.40 6.99
CA ASN A 126 -9.75 15.34 6.15
C ASN A 126 -11.07 15.80 5.54
N GLN A 127 -11.17 15.84 4.20
CA GLN A 127 -12.33 16.37 3.49
C GLN A 127 -12.45 15.70 2.12
N SER A 128 -13.54 14.98 1.89
CA SER A 128 -13.88 14.39 0.60
C SER A 128 -14.60 15.37 -0.32
N ILE A 129 -14.74 14.98 -1.59
CA ILE A 129 -15.57 15.70 -2.57
C ILE A 129 -17.07 15.65 -2.25
N TYR A 130 -17.49 14.73 -1.38
CA TYR A 130 -18.89 14.53 -0.99
C TYR A 130 -19.32 15.41 0.19
N GLY A 131 -18.38 16.14 0.78
CA GLY A 131 -18.61 16.91 2.01
C GLY A 131 -18.28 16.10 3.25
N GLY A 132 -17.29 16.55 4.04
CA GLY A 132 -16.82 15.82 5.23
C GLY A 132 -16.18 14.49 4.85
N THR A 133 -16.43 13.45 5.63
CA THR A 133 -15.93 12.09 5.39
C THR A 133 -16.99 11.19 4.74
N PHE A 134 -16.57 10.04 4.22
CA PHE A 134 -17.43 9.00 3.65
C PHE A 134 -17.06 7.60 4.15
N LYS A 135 -18.03 6.69 4.04
CA LYS A 135 -17.97 5.31 4.50
C LYS A 135 -16.90 4.47 3.81
N ASP A 136 -16.45 3.42 4.48
CA ASP A 136 -15.62 2.38 3.86
C ASP A 136 -16.46 1.65 2.82
N GLU A 137 -16.00 1.64 1.57
CA GLU A 137 -16.79 1.10 0.46
C GLU A 137 -16.79 -0.43 0.45
N ASN A 138 -15.61 -1.04 0.58
CA ASN A 138 -15.40 -2.45 0.91
C ASN A 138 -13.90 -2.72 1.18
N PHE A 139 -13.57 -3.94 1.63
CA PHE A 139 -12.20 -4.39 1.88
C PHE A 139 -11.83 -5.62 1.04
N LYS A 140 -12.33 -5.73 -0.19
CA LYS A 140 -12.01 -6.84 -1.09
C LYS A 140 -10.53 -6.81 -1.49
N LEU A 141 -10.07 -5.64 -1.90
CA LEU A 141 -8.69 -5.35 -2.24
C LEU A 141 -7.79 -5.39 -0.99
N LYS A 142 -6.59 -5.95 -1.14
CA LYS A 142 -5.65 -6.21 -0.04
C LYS A 142 -4.32 -5.48 -0.22
N HIS A 143 -3.63 -5.22 0.88
CA HIS A 143 -2.27 -4.68 0.93
C HIS A 143 -1.22 -5.78 0.75
N SER A 144 -1.44 -6.63 -0.25
CA SER A 144 -0.69 -7.87 -0.46
C SER A 144 0.55 -7.70 -1.34
N HIS A 145 0.62 -6.62 -2.12
CA HIS A 145 1.72 -6.33 -3.06
C HIS A 145 2.96 -5.80 -2.33
N ALA A 146 4.15 -5.97 -2.94
CA ALA A 146 5.43 -5.65 -2.32
C ALA A 146 5.66 -4.13 -2.09
N GLY A 147 4.87 -3.26 -2.72
CA GLY A 147 4.89 -1.81 -2.58
C GLY A 147 3.93 -1.18 -3.58
N GLY A 148 3.71 0.13 -3.54
CA GLY A 148 2.89 0.84 -4.52
C GLY A 148 1.38 0.65 -4.38
N VAL A 149 0.89 0.01 -3.31
CA VAL A 149 -0.56 -0.04 -3.04
C VAL A 149 -1.02 1.34 -2.59
N VAL A 150 -2.09 1.86 -3.20
CA VAL A 150 -2.68 3.16 -2.83
C VAL A 150 -3.97 2.93 -2.06
N SER A 151 -4.05 3.52 -0.87
CA SER A 151 -5.14 3.28 0.07
C SER A 151 -5.52 4.52 0.88
N MET A 152 -6.76 4.57 1.35
CA MET A 152 -7.33 5.69 2.10
C MET A 152 -6.83 5.72 3.54
N VAL A 153 -6.51 6.92 4.02
CA VAL A 153 -6.35 7.18 5.45
C VAL A 153 -7.72 7.48 6.06
N ASN A 154 -7.97 6.95 7.25
CA ASN A 154 -9.15 7.24 8.05
C ASN A 154 -8.74 7.49 9.52
N SER A 155 -9.70 7.98 10.31
CA SER A 155 -9.60 8.17 11.77
C SER A 155 -10.47 7.15 12.51
N GLY A 156 -10.60 5.94 11.97
CA GLY A 156 -11.53 4.90 12.40
C GLY A 156 -12.53 4.53 11.30
N PRO A 157 -13.42 3.56 11.55
CA PRO A 157 -14.38 3.07 10.57
C PRO A 157 -15.20 4.21 9.95
N ASP A 158 -15.48 4.10 8.65
CA ASP A 158 -16.34 5.01 7.90
C ASP A 158 -15.92 6.49 7.88
N SER A 159 -14.62 6.78 8.00
CA SER A 159 -14.10 8.15 8.08
C SER A 159 -13.09 8.53 6.99
N ASN A 160 -13.28 7.99 5.78
CA ASN A 160 -12.46 8.33 4.62
C ASN A 160 -12.70 9.78 4.19
N GLY A 161 -11.65 10.49 3.79
CA GLY A 161 -11.77 11.86 3.28
C GLY A 161 -10.90 12.08 2.05
N SER A 162 -9.83 12.84 2.20
CA SER A 162 -8.88 13.15 1.12
C SER A 162 -7.50 12.55 1.34
N GLN A 163 -7.14 12.22 2.57
CA GLN A 163 -5.83 11.67 2.88
C GLN A 163 -5.68 10.25 2.33
N PHE A 164 -4.50 9.97 1.78
CA PHE A 164 -4.14 8.68 1.21
C PHE A 164 -2.69 8.33 1.58
N PHE A 165 -2.35 7.06 1.46
CA PHE A 165 -0.98 6.60 1.53
C PHE A 165 -0.65 5.66 0.36
N ILE A 166 0.65 5.63 0.03
CA ILE A 166 1.24 4.69 -0.91
C ILE A 166 2.20 3.82 -0.11
N THR A 167 1.99 2.51 -0.12
CA THR A 167 2.88 1.57 0.60
C THR A 167 4.23 1.46 -0.09
N THR A 168 5.29 1.20 0.67
CA THR A 168 6.63 0.91 0.13
C THR A 168 7.05 -0.54 0.39
N VAL A 169 6.30 -1.23 1.24
CA VAL A 169 6.41 -2.64 1.58
C VAL A 169 5.02 -3.30 1.56
N LYS A 170 4.95 -4.61 1.74
CA LYS A 170 3.70 -5.33 2.02
C LYS A 170 3.19 -5.01 3.43
N THR A 171 1.90 -4.65 3.56
CA THR A 171 1.32 -4.17 4.82
C THR A 171 0.00 -4.86 5.15
N TYR A 172 0.01 -6.20 5.23
CA TYR A 172 -1.19 -7.04 5.44
C TYR A 172 -1.96 -6.72 6.74
N TRP A 173 -1.32 -6.12 7.74
CA TRP A 173 -1.96 -5.71 8.99
C TRP A 173 -2.93 -4.53 8.82
N LEU A 174 -2.97 -3.89 7.65
CA LEU A 174 -3.93 -2.85 7.29
C LEU A 174 -5.18 -3.40 6.59
N ASP A 175 -5.19 -4.70 6.25
CA ASP A 175 -6.32 -5.34 5.58
C ASP A 175 -7.57 -5.33 6.47
N GLY A 176 -8.68 -4.84 5.92
CA GLY A 176 -9.95 -4.71 6.67
C GLY A 176 -10.10 -3.39 7.43
N GLU A 177 -9.04 -2.58 7.50
CA GLU A 177 -9.05 -1.30 8.22
C GLU A 177 -8.96 -0.11 7.26
N HIS A 178 -8.30 -0.28 6.10
CA HIS A 178 -8.10 0.77 5.10
C HIS A 178 -8.57 0.30 3.72
N VAL A 179 -9.35 1.14 3.04
CA VAL A 179 -9.84 0.86 1.70
C VAL A 179 -8.72 1.03 0.69
N VAL A 180 -8.25 -0.06 0.09
CA VAL A 180 -7.37 -0.03 -1.08
C VAL A 180 -8.20 0.37 -2.29
N PHE A 181 -7.68 1.27 -3.14
CA PHE A 181 -8.43 1.75 -4.31
C PHE A 181 -7.59 1.91 -5.58
N GLY A 182 -6.27 1.67 -5.50
CA GLY A 182 -5.41 1.73 -6.66
C GLY A 182 -4.03 1.15 -6.41
N ARG A 183 -3.18 1.24 -7.43
CA ARG A 183 -1.75 0.94 -7.35
C ARG A 183 -0.94 1.89 -8.21
N VAL A 184 0.29 2.13 -7.82
CA VAL A 184 1.28 2.78 -8.69
C VAL A 184 1.56 1.87 -9.88
N ILE A 185 1.43 2.42 -11.08
CA ILE A 185 1.68 1.73 -12.35
C ILE A 185 2.98 2.19 -13.01
N ASP A 186 3.42 3.42 -12.70
CA ASP A 186 4.71 3.97 -13.08
C ASP A 186 5.17 5.00 -12.03
N GLY A 187 6.49 5.18 -11.87
CA GLY A 187 7.05 6.12 -10.90
C GLY A 187 7.26 5.57 -9.48
N MET A 188 7.40 4.24 -9.32
CA MET A 188 7.76 3.64 -8.01
C MET A 188 9.16 4.06 -7.54
N ASP A 189 10.08 4.34 -8.46
CA ASP A 189 11.38 4.95 -8.15
C ASP A 189 11.23 6.33 -7.49
N THR A 190 10.25 7.13 -7.94
CA THR A 190 9.89 8.41 -7.32
C THR A 190 9.36 8.20 -5.90
N VAL A 191 8.49 7.19 -5.69
CA VAL A 191 7.99 6.81 -4.35
C VAL A 191 9.15 6.44 -3.41
N TYR A 192 10.09 5.61 -3.87
CA TYR A 192 11.27 5.24 -3.09
C TYR A 192 12.23 6.40 -2.87
N ALA A 193 12.36 7.32 -3.82
CA ALA A 193 13.15 8.54 -3.67
C ALA A 193 12.56 9.47 -2.60
N ILE A 194 11.22 9.58 -2.52
CA ILE A 194 10.52 10.31 -1.46
C ILE A 194 10.80 9.65 -0.10
N GLU A 195 10.58 8.34 -0.02
CA GLU A 195 10.78 7.56 1.21
C GLU A 195 12.21 7.69 1.75
N GLY A 196 13.20 7.35 0.92
CA GLY A 196 14.61 7.39 1.30
C GLY A 196 15.13 8.82 1.46
N GLY A 197 14.65 9.77 0.66
CA GLY A 197 15.12 11.16 0.65
C GLY A 197 14.57 11.99 1.81
N ALA A 198 13.32 11.79 2.19
CA ALA A 198 12.59 12.64 3.13
C ALA A 198 12.03 11.92 4.37
N GLY A 199 11.98 10.59 4.39
CA GLY A 199 11.38 9.82 5.47
C GLY A 199 12.12 9.86 6.79
N THR A 200 11.36 9.66 7.88
CA THR A 200 11.88 9.52 9.25
C THR A 200 11.05 8.49 10.03
N TYR A 201 11.60 7.92 11.09
CA TYR A 201 10.87 6.96 11.93
C TYR A 201 9.69 7.58 12.70
N SER A 202 9.72 8.89 12.99
CA SER A 202 8.57 9.59 13.57
C SER A 202 7.48 9.90 12.55
N GLY A 203 7.74 9.66 11.27
CA GLY A 203 6.88 9.99 10.15
C GLY A 203 6.98 11.45 9.70
N LYS A 204 7.41 12.39 10.54
CA LYS A 204 7.56 13.79 10.12
C LYS A 204 8.71 13.92 9.10
N PRO A 205 8.46 14.36 7.85
CA PRO A 205 9.52 14.42 6.84
C PRO A 205 10.66 15.37 7.21
N ARG A 206 11.90 14.98 6.91
CA ARG A 206 13.09 15.84 7.07
C ARG A 206 13.27 16.84 5.92
N LYS A 207 12.57 16.61 4.81
CA LYS A 207 12.54 17.47 3.63
C LYS A 207 11.10 17.73 3.23
N LYS A 208 10.82 18.92 2.70
CA LYS A 208 9.50 19.26 2.19
C LYS A 208 9.27 18.56 0.85
N VAL A 209 8.25 17.71 0.79
CA VAL A 209 7.83 16.99 -0.41
C VAL A 209 6.43 17.45 -0.79
N MET A 210 6.24 17.93 -2.01
CA MET A 210 5.02 18.59 -2.47
C MET A 210 4.50 17.96 -3.75
N ILE A 211 3.19 17.76 -3.85
CA ILE A 211 2.50 17.50 -5.10
C ILE A 211 2.37 18.85 -5.82
N VAL A 212 3.16 19.08 -6.86
CA VAL A 212 3.21 20.37 -7.58
C VAL A 212 2.27 20.42 -8.77
N ASP A 213 1.90 19.25 -9.30
CA ASP A 213 0.82 19.11 -10.27
C ASP A 213 0.14 17.75 -10.11
N SER A 214 -1.12 17.66 -10.52
CA SER A 214 -1.88 16.42 -10.49
C SER A 214 -2.99 16.46 -11.52
N GLY A 215 -3.45 15.28 -11.95
CA GLY A 215 -4.56 15.20 -12.88
C GLY A 215 -4.89 13.78 -13.31
N GLU A 216 -5.79 13.67 -14.27
CA GLU A 216 -6.19 12.42 -14.89
C GLU A 216 -5.50 12.24 -16.25
N ILE A 217 -5.03 11.03 -16.52
CA ILE A 217 -4.40 10.65 -17.79
C ILE A 217 -5.50 10.14 -18.71
N ALA A 218 -5.77 10.88 -19.79
CA ALA A 218 -6.78 10.54 -20.77
C ALA A 218 -6.54 9.14 -21.37
N LYS A 219 -7.61 8.35 -21.56
CA LYS A 219 -7.53 6.99 -22.10
C LYS A 219 -6.78 6.88 -23.43
N SER A 220 -6.88 7.90 -24.29
CA SER A 220 -6.17 7.94 -25.57
C SER A 220 -4.64 7.95 -25.44
N LYS A 221 -4.11 8.27 -24.26
CA LYS A 221 -2.67 8.34 -23.98
C LYS A 221 -2.14 7.11 -23.25
N TRP A 222 -2.99 6.12 -22.96
CA TRP A 222 -2.59 4.96 -22.16
C TRP A 222 -1.65 3.99 -22.89
N GLU A 223 -1.64 4.06 -24.23
CA GLU A 223 -0.82 3.22 -25.12
C GLU A 223 0.47 3.94 -25.58
N GLU A 224 0.67 5.20 -25.20
CA GLU A 224 1.83 6.03 -25.58
C GLU A 224 2.98 5.96 -24.55
N GLU A 225 2.78 5.27 -23.42
CA GLU A 225 3.71 5.12 -22.29
C GLU A 225 4.18 3.66 -22.16
#